data_AF-D4CYV3-F1
#
_entry.id   AF-D4CYV3-F1
#
_cell.length_a   1.000
_cell.length_b   1.000
_cell.length_c   1.000
_cell.angle_alpha   90.00
_cell.angle_beta   90.00
_cell.angle_gamma   90.00
#
_symmetry.space_group_name_H-M   'P 1'
#
loop_
_entity.id
_entity.type
_entity.pdbx_description
1 polymer ?
#
loop_
_entity_poly.entity_id
_entity_poly.type
_entity_poly.pdbx_seq_one_letter_code
_entity_poly.pdbx_strand_id
1 'polypeptide(L)'
;MANYVLTLALKTELWQEHILEKRLNIARMIYNSCLSEILKRHRKMINSSEYKGISNLDKKEQSKRYKELDKKYLISKFELNKYVKPMTQKFKKNIGSQMGQELAERAFATYEKFKYGKAKK
;
A
#
# COMPACT_ATOMS: atom_id res chain seq x y z
N MET A 1 -2.50 39.20 4.94
CA MET A 1 -3.06 38.66 6.20
C MET A 1 -2.27 37.43 6.59
N ALA A 2 -1.73 37.38 7.81
CA ALA A 2 -1.05 36.20 8.31
C ALA A 2 -2.08 35.28 8.99
N ASN A 3 -2.18 34.03 8.52
CA ASN A 3 -2.98 32.99 9.16
C ASN A 3 -2.08 32.23 10.13
N TYR A 4 -2.50 32.14 11.39
CA TYR A 4 -1.81 31.35 12.42
C TYR A 4 -2.61 30.07 12.70
N VAL A 5 -1.92 28.94 12.78
CA VAL A 5 -2.52 27.63 13.10
C VAL A 5 -2.05 27.22 14.49
N LEU A 6 -2.98 27.17 15.44
CA LEU A 6 -2.73 26.68 16.79
C LEU A 6 -2.92 25.15 16.82
N THR A 7 -1.90 24.42 17.28
CA THR A 7 -1.97 22.96 17.46
C THR A 7 -1.90 22.65 18.95
N LEU A 8 -2.94 22.02 19.50
CA LEU A 8 -3.02 21.65 20.92
C LEU A 8 -2.91 20.13 21.08
N ALA A 9 -2.35 19.68 22.21
CA ALA A 9 -2.29 18.26 22.54
C ALA A 9 -3.70 17.70 22.75
N LEU A 10 -3.97 16.52 22.18
CA LEU A 10 -5.21 15.81 22.41
C LEU A 10 -5.21 15.24 23.84
N LYS A 11 -6.18 15.66 24.66
CA LYS A 11 -6.42 15.06 25.99
C LYS A 11 -7.51 14.00 25.83
N THR A 12 -7.15 12.73 26.02
CA THR A 12 -8.06 11.59 25.92
C THR A 12 -8.38 10.99 27.28
N GLU A 13 -9.58 10.42 27.39
CA GLU A 13 -9.94 9.51 28.49
C GLU A 13 -9.59 8.06 28.09
N LEU A 14 -9.38 7.19 29.09
CA LEU A 14 -8.93 5.81 28.86
C LEU A 14 -9.83 5.02 27.88
N TRP A 15 -11.15 5.20 27.93
CA TRP A 15 -12.06 4.52 27.01
C TRP A 15 -11.93 5.01 25.56
N GLN A 16 -11.55 6.28 25.35
CA GLN A 16 -11.28 6.83 24.02
C GLN A 16 -9.98 6.24 23.45
N GLU A 17 -8.97 6.08 24.30
CA GLU A 17 -7.70 5.43 23.94
C GLU A 17 -7.93 3.98 23.49
N HIS A 18 -8.74 3.21 24.22
CA HIS A 18 -9.09 1.85 23.82
C HIS A 18 -9.80 1.79 22.44
N ILE A 19 -10.66 2.76 22.12
CA ILE A 19 -11.30 2.86 20.81
C ILE A 19 -10.26 3.16 19.72
N LEU A 20 -9.38 4.13 19.96
CA LEU A 20 -8.32 4.51 19.03
C LEU A 20 -7.36 3.34 18.78
N GLU A 21 -6.91 2.67 19.84
CA GLU A 21 -6.02 1.52 19.75
C GLU A 21 -6.65 0.40 18.91
N LYS A 22 -7.91 0.07 19.14
CA LYS A 22 -8.64 -0.92 18.33
C LYS A 22 -8.66 -0.54 16.84
N ARG A 23 -8.95 0.72 16.52
CA ARG A 23 -8.97 1.21 15.13
C ARG A 23 -7.58 1.17 14.50
N LEU A 24 -6.56 1.64 15.20
CA LEU A 24 -5.17 1.66 14.73
C LEU A 24 -4.62 0.25 14.52
N ASN A 25 -4.95 -0.69 15.40
CA ASN A 25 -4.54 -2.09 15.26
C ASN A 25 -5.17 -2.72 14.00
N ILE A 26 -6.46 -2.49 13.75
CA ILE A 26 -7.11 -2.95 12.52
C ILE A 26 -6.49 -2.30 11.28
N ALA A 27 -6.23 -0.99 11.30
CA ALA A 27 -5.57 -0.29 10.21
C ALA A 27 -4.18 -0.88 9.92
N ARG A 28 -3.40 -1.17 10.96
CA ARG A 28 -2.09 -1.83 10.86
C ARG A 28 -2.20 -3.22 10.21
N MET A 29 -3.19 -4.02 10.62
CA MET A 29 -3.43 -5.34 10.05
C MET A 29 -3.78 -5.28 8.56
N ILE A 30 -4.66 -4.34 8.16
CA ILE A 30 -5.02 -4.13 6.75
C ILE A 30 -3.78 -3.71 5.96
N TYR A 31 -3.06 -2.69 6.43
CA TYR A 31 -1.83 -2.21 5.79
C TYR A 31 -0.80 -3.32 5.59
N ASN A 32 -0.50 -4.09 6.64
CA ASN A 32 0.46 -5.20 6.57
C ASN A 32 0.01 -6.30 5.61
N SER A 33 -1.29 -6.59 5.56
CA SER A 33 -1.86 -7.55 4.60
C SER A 33 -1.64 -7.07 3.16
N CYS A 34 -1.91 -5.78 2.87
CA CYS A 34 -1.68 -5.19 1.54
C CYS A 34 -0.21 -5.26 1.14
N LEU A 35 0.67 -4.84 2.05
CA LEU A 35 2.10 -4.80 1.81
C LEU A 35 2.66 -6.21 1.57
N SER A 36 2.20 -7.19 2.36
CA SER A 36 2.60 -8.59 2.20
C SER A 36 2.14 -9.14 0.85
N GLU A 37 0.91 -8.84 0.44
CA GLU A 37 0.34 -9.30 -0.83
C GLU A 37 1.10 -8.74 -2.03
N ILE A 38 1.36 -7.43 -2.06
CA ILE A 38 2.10 -6.82 -3.17
C ILE A 38 3.55 -7.32 -3.25
N LEU A 39 4.21 -7.54 -2.10
CA LEU A 39 5.54 -8.12 -2.05
C LEU A 39 5.56 -9.57 -2.55
N LYS A 40 4.53 -10.37 -2.24
CA LYS A 40 4.39 -11.74 -2.78
C LYS A 40 4.26 -11.71 -4.31
N ARG A 41 3.38 -10.86 -4.84
CA ARG A 41 3.22 -10.67 -6.31
C ARG A 41 4.52 -10.25 -6.97
N HIS A 42 5.22 -9.30 -6.37
CA HIS A 42 6.51 -8.83 -6.85
C HIS A 42 7.60 -9.92 -6.85
N ARG A 43 7.71 -10.71 -5.77
CA ARG A 43 8.65 -11.85 -5.72
C ARG A 43 8.35 -12.86 -6.83
N LYS A 44 7.07 -13.16 -7.05
CA LYS A 44 6.64 -14.05 -8.15
C LYS A 44 7.03 -13.49 -9.53
N MET A 45 6.90 -12.18 -9.72
CA MET A 45 7.31 -11.49 -10.94
C MET A 45 8.83 -11.59 -11.16
N ILE A 46 9.65 -11.24 -10.16
CA ILE A 46 11.12 -11.28 -10.28
C ILE A 46 11.64 -12.70 -10.56
N ASN A 47 11.03 -13.71 -9.95
CA ASN A 47 11.45 -15.11 -10.13
C ASN A 47 11.07 -15.69 -11.51
N SER A 48 10.20 -15.02 -12.27
CA SER A 48 9.80 -15.47 -13.60
C SER A 48 10.94 -15.38 -14.62
N SER A 49 10.97 -16.30 -15.57
CA SER A 49 11.91 -16.25 -16.71
C SER A 49 11.70 -15.00 -17.56
N GLU A 50 10.46 -14.54 -17.69
CA GLU A 50 10.08 -13.34 -18.42
C GLU A 50 10.77 -12.10 -17.86
N TYR A 51 10.81 -11.94 -16.53
CA TYR A 51 11.49 -10.81 -15.90
C TYR A 51 13.01 -10.85 -16.11
N LYS A 52 13.62 -12.05 -16.02
CA LYS A 52 15.07 -12.24 -16.23
C LYS A 52 15.49 -11.93 -17.67
N GLY A 53 14.62 -12.21 -18.65
CA GLY A 53 14.89 -11.94 -20.07
C GLY A 53 14.85 -10.46 -20.47
N ILE A 54 14.32 -9.57 -19.62
CA ILE A 54 14.18 -8.13 -19.94
C ILE A 54 15.53 -7.42 -19.96
N SER A 55 16.53 -7.90 -19.20
CA SER A 55 17.83 -7.22 -19.08
C SER A 55 18.58 -7.05 -20.41
N ASN A 56 18.23 -7.83 -21.43
CA ASN A 56 18.90 -7.84 -22.73
C ASN A 56 18.28 -6.87 -23.76
N LEU A 57 17.18 -6.18 -23.42
CA LEU A 57 16.46 -5.28 -24.34
C LEU A 57 16.96 -3.83 -24.24
N ASP A 58 16.60 -2.99 -25.21
CA ASP A 58 16.84 -1.54 -25.13
C ASP A 58 16.03 -0.89 -23.99
N LYS A 59 16.53 0.20 -23.38
CA LYS A 59 15.91 0.87 -22.23
C LYS A 59 14.44 1.26 -22.46
N LYS A 60 14.08 1.65 -23.69
CA LYS A 60 12.69 1.99 -24.05
C LYS A 60 11.80 0.75 -24.04
N GLU A 61 12.29 -0.37 -24.56
CA GLU A 61 11.55 -1.64 -24.58
C GLU A 61 11.47 -2.28 -23.21
N GLN A 62 12.54 -2.22 -22.41
CA GLN A 62 12.55 -2.66 -21.01
C GLN A 62 11.42 -2.01 -20.22
N SER A 63 11.29 -0.67 -20.34
CA SER A 63 10.27 0.10 -19.62
C SER A 63 8.84 -0.31 -20.01
N LYS A 64 8.59 -0.66 -21.28
CA LYS A 64 7.29 -1.17 -21.74
C LYS A 64 7.02 -2.56 -21.17
N ARG A 65 7.98 -3.47 -21.27
CA ARG A 65 7.86 -4.84 -20.76
C ARG A 65 7.65 -4.89 -19.25
N TYR A 66 8.32 -4.03 -18.47
CA TYR A 66 8.07 -3.94 -17.03
C TYR A 66 6.63 -3.49 -16.71
N LYS A 67 6.08 -2.54 -17.45
CA LYS A 67 4.67 -2.12 -17.29
C LYS A 67 3.68 -3.24 -17.65
N GLU A 68 4.00 -4.04 -18.66
CA GLU A 68 3.20 -5.21 -19.04
C GLU A 68 3.25 -6.29 -17.95
N LEU A 69 4.43 -6.56 -17.38
CA LEU A 69 4.58 -7.48 -16.26
C LEU A 69 3.84 -6.99 -15.02
N ASP A 70 3.93 -5.71 -14.67
CA ASP A 70 3.18 -5.14 -13.54
C ASP A 70 1.66 -5.37 -13.71
N LYS A 71 1.13 -5.22 -14.93
CA LYS A 71 -0.27 -5.54 -15.24
C LYS A 71 -0.55 -7.04 -15.11
N LYS A 72 0.30 -7.90 -15.68
CA LYS A 72 0.15 -9.37 -15.66
C LYS A 72 0.16 -9.93 -14.24
N TYR A 73 1.00 -9.39 -13.37
CA TYR A 73 1.13 -9.81 -11.97
C TYR A 73 0.20 -9.03 -11.02
N LEU A 74 -0.72 -8.21 -11.55
CA LEU A 74 -1.68 -7.42 -10.77
C LEU A 74 -1.01 -6.50 -9.73
N ILE A 75 0.12 -5.93 -10.10
CA ILE A 75 0.89 -4.96 -9.29
C ILE A 75 0.42 -3.56 -9.68
N SER A 76 -0.77 -3.18 -9.22
CA SER A 76 -1.30 -1.83 -9.43
C SER A 76 -2.06 -1.33 -8.21
N LYS A 77 -2.15 -0.01 -8.10
CA LYS A 77 -2.94 0.68 -7.07
C LYS A 77 -4.40 0.20 -7.08
N PHE A 78 -4.98 0.04 -8.26
CA PHE A 78 -6.36 -0.43 -8.44
C PHE A 78 -6.56 -1.86 -7.93
N GLU A 79 -5.65 -2.77 -8.28
CA GLU A 79 -5.73 -4.16 -7.84
C GLU A 79 -5.56 -4.30 -6.32
N LEU A 80 -4.75 -3.45 -5.71
CA LEU A 80 -4.60 -3.41 -4.26
C LEU A 80 -5.85 -2.85 -3.57
N ASN A 81 -6.48 -1.82 -4.14
CA ASN A 81 -7.77 -1.31 -3.66
C ASN A 81 -8.87 -2.40 -3.74
N LYS A 82 -8.89 -3.18 -4.82
CA LYS A 82 -9.82 -4.33 -4.98
C LYS A 82 -9.56 -5.41 -3.92
N TYR A 83 -8.29 -5.69 -3.62
CA TYR A 83 -7.90 -6.65 -2.59
C TYR A 83 -8.33 -6.21 -1.17
N VAL A 84 -8.31 -4.91 -0.88
CA VAL A 84 -8.65 -4.37 0.44
C VAL A 84 -10.15 -4.26 0.69
N LYS A 85 -10.95 -4.10 -0.38
CA LYS A 85 -12.42 -3.97 -0.29
C LYS A 85 -13.08 -5.04 0.62
N PRO A 86 -12.85 -6.34 0.49
CA PRO A 86 -13.45 -7.33 1.40
C PRO A 86 -12.98 -7.19 2.86
N MET A 87 -11.72 -6.79 3.08
CA MET A 87 -11.18 -6.59 4.44
C MET A 87 -11.85 -5.42 5.14
N THR A 88 -12.06 -4.31 4.42
CA THR A 88 -12.70 -3.11 4.99
C THR A 88 -14.17 -3.34 5.26
N GLN A 89 -14.88 -4.13 4.45
CA GLN A 89 -16.26 -4.50 4.74
C GLN A 89 -16.40 -5.27 6.06
N LYS A 90 -15.47 -6.20 6.36
CA LYS A 90 -15.43 -6.92 7.64
C LYS A 90 -15.26 -5.96 8.83
N PHE A 91 -14.50 -4.88 8.65
CA PHE A 91 -14.19 -3.91 9.70
C PHE A 91 -14.94 -2.57 9.55
N LYS A 92 -16.08 -2.54 8.85
CA LYS A 92 -16.80 -1.28 8.50
C LYS A 92 -17.15 -0.39 9.70
N LYS A 93 -17.28 -0.97 10.90
CA LYS A 93 -17.55 -0.24 12.15
C LYS A 93 -16.34 0.57 12.65
N ASN A 94 -15.13 0.19 12.26
CA ASN A 94 -13.86 0.75 12.76
C ASN A 94 -13.08 1.47 11.65
N ILE A 95 -13.10 0.95 10.43
CA ILE A 95 -12.39 1.49 9.26
C ILE A 95 -13.41 1.72 8.16
N GLY A 96 -13.55 2.98 7.74
CA GLY A 96 -14.39 3.36 6.61
C GLY A 96 -13.81 2.91 5.27
N SER A 97 -14.63 2.90 4.22
CA SER A 97 -14.21 2.53 2.87
C SER A 97 -13.04 3.40 2.37
N GLN A 98 -13.11 4.72 2.58
CA GLN A 98 -12.07 5.67 2.18
C GLN A 98 -10.75 5.42 2.92
N MET A 99 -10.78 5.28 4.25
CA MET A 99 -9.58 4.95 5.04
C MET A 99 -8.95 3.63 4.57
N GLY A 100 -9.78 2.65 4.23
CA GLY A 100 -9.34 1.40 3.65
C GLY A 100 -8.56 1.57 2.34
N GLN A 101 -9.09 2.39 1.43
CA GLN A 101 -8.38 2.74 0.20
C GLN A 101 -7.07 3.44 0.52
N GLU A 102 -7.07 4.48 1.35
CA GLU A 102 -5.85 5.22 1.74
C GLU A 102 -4.76 4.30 2.33
N LEU A 103 -5.13 3.30 3.13
CA LEU A 103 -4.19 2.29 3.63
C LEU A 103 -3.57 1.45 2.52
N ALA A 104 -4.37 1.04 1.52
CA ALA A 104 -3.88 0.33 0.34
C ALA A 104 -2.94 1.23 -0.47
N GLU A 105 -3.31 2.49 -0.70
CA GLU A 105 -2.49 3.46 -1.42
C GLU A 105 -1.17 3.72 -0.72
N ARG A 106 -1.18 3.83 0.61
CA ARG A 106 0.03 3.98 1.42
C ARG A 106 0.93 2.75 1.33
N ALA A 107 0.36 1.55 1.32
CA ALA A 107 1.11 0.31 1.13
C ALA A 107 1.73 0.26 -0.28
N PHE A 108 0.99 0.66 -1.30
CA PHE A 108 1.49 0.76 -2.68
C PHE A 108 2.63 1.77 -2.81
N ALA A 109 2.49 2.98 -2.25
CA ALA A 109 3.53 4.00 -2.28
C ALA A 109 4.82 3.53 -1.56
N THR A 110 4.68 2.74 -0.49
CA THR A 110 5.82 2.13 0.19
C THR A 110 6.50 1.08 -0.68
N TYR A 111 5.70 0.25 -1.36
CA TYR A 111 6.20 -0.71 -2.34
C TYR A 111 6.91 -0.02 -3.52
N GLU A 112 6.39 1.09 -4.05
CA GLU A 112 7.05 1.83 -5.13
C GLU A 112 8.41 2.36 -4.70
N LYS A 113 8.51 2.93 -3.48
CA LYS A 113 9.80 3.35 -2.91
C LYS A 113 10.78 2.20 -2.81
N PHE A 114 10.31 1.02 -2.40
CA PHE A 114 11.12 -0.19 -2.36
C PHE A 114 11.58 -0.63 -3.77
N LYS A 115 10.66 -0.71 -4.74
CA LYS A 115 10.92 -1.12 -6.13
C LYS A 115 11.98 -0.23 -6.80
N TYR A 116 11.94 1.08 -6.57
CA TYR A 116 12.86 2.04 -7.18
C TYR A 116 14.09 2.36 -6.31
N GLY A 117 14.33 1.63 -5.21
CA GLY A 117 15.49 1.85 -4.35
C GLY A 117 15.50 3.21 -3.62
N LYS A 118 14.33 3.88 -3.51
CA LYS A 118 14.16 5.17 -2.82
C LYS A 118 13.73 5.02 -1.36
N ALA A 119 13.63 3.78 -0.86
CA ALA A 119 13.32 3.50 0.53
C ALA A 119 14.52 3.87 1.42
N LYS A 120 14.26 4.61 2.50
CA LYS A 120 15.26 4.83 3.54
C LYS A 120 15.55 3.48 4.22
N LYS A 121 16.84 3.15 4.37
CA LYS A 121 17.29 2.00 5.16
C LYS A 121 16.98 2.22 6.63
#